data_AF-A0A0F2TDS7-F1
#
_entry.id   AF-A0A0F2TDS7-F1
#
_cell.length_a   1.000
_cell.length_b   1.000
_cell.length_c   1.000
_cell.angle_alpha   90.00
_cell.angle_beta   90.00
_cell.angle_gamma   90.00
#
_symmetry.space_group_name_H-M   'P 1'
#
loop_
_entity.id
_entity.type
_entity.pdbx_description
1 polymer ?
#
loop_
_entity_poly.entity_id
_entity_poly.type
_entity_poly.pdbx_seq_one_letter_code
_entity_poly.pdbx_strand_id
1 'polypeptide(L)'
;MSPAAATDALFPAGQPATGRCTFLGAGPGDPGLLTLRAVEVLATADVLVADPLTAVAVRSHCPSGVQVHHPSAEGVDFDLAKLVAEAVRSGKHVVRTVDGDPGLDGCAAEEMLNCASDGIAFEVVPGVAQSVGVPAYAGVPLRGAAGADVRFVEAAALLAGGPVDLGAPETTLVVRTTLGQLPATANALVAGGRAAHSALSATLSGTTTRQRTFTSTLAAIAADLKAARVLPSPVSAPVDPATAVIAVVGEQVAHRASHSWFETKPLFGWNVLVPRTKEQAHGLSEQLRSYGAVPQEVPTIAVEPPRTPQQMERAIKGLVTGRYEWIAFTSVNAVRAVREKFEEYGLDARAFAGIKVAAVGETTAQALVDFGVKPDLVPSGEQSAAGLLEDWPPYDPVFDPIDRVLLPRADIATETLVAGLVELGWEVDDVTAYRTVRASPPPAETREAIKGGGFDAVLFTSSSTVRNLVGIAGKPHNVTVIACIGPATAKTAEEHGLRVDVMAPAPSAAALAQALADFGAKRRDTATAAGEPVYRPSERRPGSRRKAAR
;
A
#
# COMPACT_ATOMS: atom_id res chain seq x y z
N MET A 1 26.79 18.99 -22.65
CA MET A 1 27.88 18.75 -21.67
C MET A 1 27.22 18.21 -20.41
N SER A 2 27.35 16.90 -20.19
CA SER A 2 26.78 16.17 -19.06
C SER A 2 27.79 16.17 -17.92
N PRO A 3 27.44 16.48 -16.65
CA PRO A 3 28.30 16.21 -15.52
C PRO A 3 27.94 14.83 -14.96
N ALA A 4 28.53 13.78 -15.53
CA ALA A 4 28.46 12.43 -14.99
C ALA A 4 29.87 11.85 -14.98
N ALA A 5 30.64 12.17 -13.93
CA ALA A 5 31.82 11.44 -13.48
C ALA A 5 32.40 12.14 -12.24
N ALA A 6 32.11 11.63 -11.05
CA ALA A 6 33.01 11.59 -9.88
C ALA A 6 32.23 11.30 -8.60
N THR A 7 31.98 10.03 -8.32
CA THR A 7 31.85 9.51 -6.94
C THR A 7 31.96 7.99 -7.00
N ASP A 8 33.14 7.51 -7.35
CA ASP A 8 33.47 6.09 -7.27
C ASP A 8 34.89 5.96 -6.71
N ALA A 9 35.00 6.15 -5.39
CA ALA A 9 36.11 5.73 -4.55
C ALA A 9 35.83 6.19 -3.11
N LEU A 10 35.48 5.26 -2.22
CA LEU A 10 35.88 5.19 -0.80
C LEU A 10 35.12 4.09 -0.04
N PHE A 11 35.10 2.84 -0.54
CA PHE A 11 34.92 1.68 0.33
C PHE A 11 35.83 0.54 -0.14
N PRO A 12 36.76 0.05 0.70
CA PRO A 12 37.65 -1.02 0.30
C PRO A 12 36.85 -2.31 0.05
N ALA A 13 37.16 -2.97 -1.07
CA ALA A 13 36.61 -4.26 -1.42
C ALA A 13 37.02 -5.36 -0.43
N GLY A 14 36.06 -6.21 -0.04
CA GLY A 14 36.33 -7.55 0.49
C GLY A 14 36.54 -7.67 2.00
N GLN A 15 35.53 -7.35 2.82
CA GLN A 15 35.33 -8.03 4.10
C GLN A 15 34.23 -9.09 3.93
N PRO A 16 34.35 -10.29 4.54
CA PRO A 16 33.21 -11.20 4.62
C PRO A 16 32.06 -10.42 5.25
N ALA A 17 30.87 -10.48 4.64
CA ALA A 17 29.70 -9.74 5.13
C ALA A 17 29.42 -10.17 6.57
N THR A 18 29.90 -9.36 7.53
CA THR A 18 29.58 -9.55 8.93
C THR A 18 28.09 -9.26 9.06
N GLY A 19 27.32 -10.24 9.54
CA GLY A 19 25.91 -10.00 9.82
C GLY A 19 25.76 -8.82 10.78
N ARG A 20 24.61 -8.16 10.73
CA ARG A 20 24.34 -6.96 11.52
C ARG A 20 22.91 -6.96 12.00
N CYS A 21 22.68 -6.32 13.14
CA CYS A 21 21.33 -6.03 13.63
C CYS A 21 21.00 -4.55 13.39
N THR A 22 19.78 -4.24 12.96
CA THR A 22 19.30 -2.86 12.87
C THR A 22 18.04 -2.72 13.70
N PHE A 23 18.08 -1.86 14.72
CA PHE A 23 16.90 -1.45 15.46
C PHE A 23 16.22 -0.31 14.70
N LEU A 24 15.05 -0.58 14.14
CA LEU A 24 14.36 0.31 13.22
C LEU A 24 13.08 0.86 13.86
N GLY A 25 12.94 2.17 13.93
CA GLY A 25 11.68 2.81 14.28
C GLY A 25 10.67 2.70 13.15
N ALA A 26 9.60 1.94 13.36
CA ALA A 26 8.54 1.75 12.37
C ALA A 26 7.50 2.88 12.37
N GLY A 27 7.61 3.81 13.33
CA GLY A 27 6.66 4.89 13.48
C GLY A 27 5.34 4.44 14.12
N PRO A 28 4.34 5.34 14.21
CA PRO A 28 3.10 5.11 14.96
C PRO A 28 2.02 4.33 14.21
N GLY A 29 2.35 3.68 13.09
CA GLY A 29 1.46 2.77 12.36
C GLY A 29 1.15 3.15 10.92
N ASP A 30 1.15 4.43 10.54
CA ASP A 30 1.03 4.86 9.13
C ASP A 30 2.33 4.53 8.36
N PRO A 31 2.30 3.68 7.31
CA PRO A 31 3.49 3.40 6.49
C PRO A 31 4.10 4.65 5.86
N GLY A 32 3.29 5.70 5.63
CA GLY A 32 3.77 6.99 5.13
C GLY A 32 4.63 7.78 6.12
N LEU A 33 4.70 7.33 7.38
CA LEU A 33 5.57 7.91 8.43
C LEU A 33 6.88 7.14 8.63
N LEU A 34 7.14 6.12 7.80
CA LEU A 34 8.47 5.50 7.75
C LEU A 34 9.49 6.52 7.24
N THR A 35 10.65 6.58 7.90
CA THR A 35 11.76 7.39 7.40
C THR A 35 12.32 6.78 6.12
N LEU A 36 12.92 7.59 5.25
CA LEU A 36 13.58 7.08 4.04
C LEU A 36 14.65 6.04 4.40
N ARG A 37 15.38 6.27 5.50
CA ARG A 37 16.37 5.31 6.02
C ARG A 37 15.73 3.99 6.44
N ALA A 38 14.55 4.01 7.05
CA ALA A 38 13.83 2.79 7.40
C ALA A 38 13.49 1.96 6.14
N VAL A 39 13.00 2.62 5.08
CA VAL A 39 12.68 1.95 3.80
C VAL A 39 13.94 1.34 3.16
N GLU A 40 15.05 2.08 3.13
CA GLU A 40 16.34 1.58 2.62
C GLU A 40 16.83 0.33 3.36
N VAL A 41 16.74 0.34 4.69
CA VAL A 41 17.17 -0.78 5.55
C VAL A 41 16.28 -2.00 5.32
N LEU A 42 14.95 -1.80 5.30
CA LEU A 42 13.97 -2.88 5.06
C LEU A 42 14.20 -3.57 3.71
N ALA A 43 14.58 -2.82 2.67
CA ALA A 43 14.85 -3.36 1.34
C ALA A 43 16.02 -4.35 1.28
N THR A 44 16.87 -4.36 2.32
CA THR A 44 18.05 -5.25 2.42
C THR A 44 17.94 -6.25 3.58
N ALA A 45 16.75 -6.41 4.17
CA ALA A 45 16.53 -7.31 5.30
C ALA A 45 16.53 -8.79 4.87
N ASP A 46 17.35 -9.61 5.54
CA ASP A 46 17.27 -11.07 5.43
C ASP A 46 16.27 -11.64 6.45
N VAL A 47 16.23 -11.03 7.63
CA VAL A 47 15.34 -11.38 8.74
C VAL A 47 14.64 -10.11 9.23
N LEU A 48 13.32 -10.14 9.27
CA LEU A 48 12.46 -9.11 9.86
C LEU A 48 11.88 -9.63 11.17
N VAL A 49 12.19 -8.96 12.27
CA VAL A 49 11.55 -9.19 13.57
C VAL A 49 10.60 -8.05 13.86
N ALA A 50 9.31 -8.31 13.78
CA ALA A 50 8.27 -7.30 13.94
C ALA A 50 7.01 -7.88 14.57
N ASP A 51 6.37 -7.17 15.49
CA ASP A 51 5.06 -7.58 15.98
C ASP A 51 4.01 -7.51 14.85
N PRO A 52 2.91 -8.29 14.92
CA PRO A 52 1.98 -8.43 13.80
C PRO A 52 1.45 -7.10 13.24
N LEU A 53 1.13 -6.12 14.09
CA LEU A 53 0.65 -4.82 13.63
C LEU A 53 1.73 -4.01 12.91
N THR A 54 2.95 -3.99 13.44
CA THR A 54 4.10 -3.31 12.85
C THR A 54 4.49 -3.96 11.53
N ALA A 55 4.44 -5.30 11.45
CA ALA A 55 4.72 -6.05 10.25
C ALA A 55 3.81 -5.64 9.07
N VAL A 56 2.54 -5.32 9.32
CA VAL A 56 1.63 -4.82 8.26
C VAL A 56 2.16 -3.54 7.62
N ALA A 57 2.80 -2.66 8.39
CA ALA A 57 3.27 -1.37 7.90
C ALA A 57 4.60 -1.48 7.11
N VAL A 58 5.47 -2.42 7.49
CA VAL A 58 6.84 -2.49 6.94
C VAL A 58 7.05 -3.56 5.88
N ARG A 59 6.19 -4.60 5.83
CA ARG A 59 6.42 -5.79 5.00
C ARG A 59 6.49 -5.49 3.50
N SER A 60 5.74 -4.50 3.01
CA SER A 60 5.76 -4.08 1.59
C SER A 60 7.12 -3.53 1.13
N HIS A 61 7.97 -3.14 2.07
CA HIS A 61 9.31 -2.61 1.80
C HIS A 61 10.41 -3.66 1.92
N CYS A 62 10.07 -4.90 2.27
CA CYS A 62 11.02 -6.00 2.41
C CYS A 62 11.11 -6.85 1.13
N PRO A 63 12.23 -7.56 0.89
CA PRO A 63 12.34 -8.58 -0.14
C PRO A 63 11.28 -9.69 0.01
N SER A 64 10.86 -10.30 -1.11
CA SER A 64 9.86 -11.38 -1.09
C SER A 64 10.30 -12.61 -0.26
N GLY A 65 11.61 -12.87 -0.18
CA GLY A 65 12.21 -13.98 0.56
C GLY A 65 12.58 -13.70 2.01
N VAL A 66 12.23 -12.52 2.57
CA VAL A 66 12.58 -12.16 3.95
C VAL A 66 11.97 -13.16 4.95
N GLN A 67 12.77 -13.59 5.93
CA GLN A 67 12.29 -14.43 7.04
C GLN A 67 11.61 -13.52 8.07
N VAL A 68 10.33 -13.76 8.37
CA VAL A 68 9.57 -12.90 9.30
C VAL A 68 9.28 -13.63 10.60
N HIS A 69 9.63 -12.99 11.70
CA HIS A 69 9.36 -13.46 13.06
C HIS A 69 8.49 -12.47 13.82
N HIS A 70 7.57 -13.00 14.60
CA HIS A 70 6.59 -12.23 15.38
C HIS A 70 6.73 -12.57 16.87
N PRO A 71 7.58 -11.86 17.63
CA PRO A 71 7.88 -12.21 19.02
C PRO A 71 6.62 -12.37 19.89
N SER A 72 5.65 -11.46 19.75
CA SER A 72 4.39 -11.52 20.51
C SER A 72 3.48 -12.72 20.15
N ALA A 73 3.74 -13.43 19.05
CA ALA A 73 2.93 -14.53 18.55
C ALA A 73 3.65 -15.89 18.61
N GLU A 74 4.96 -15.92 18.83
CA GLU A 74 5.78 -17.14 18.84
C GLU A 74 5.81 -17.86 20.21
N GLY A 75 5.13 -17.31 21.23
CA GLY A 75 4.94 -17.93 22.54
C GLY A 75 6.00 -17.54 23.58
N VAL A 76 5.82 -18.02 24.81
CA VAL A 76 6.67 -17.64 25.97
C VAL A 76 8.11 -18.17 25.90
N ASP A 77 8.37 -19.22 25.13
CA ASP A 77 9.69 -19.83 24.98
C ASP A 77 10.51 -19.20 23.83
N PHE A 78 9.99 -18.18 23.15
CA PHE A 78 10.68 -17.52 22.06
C PHE A 78 11.83 -16.63 22.58
N ASP A 79 13.06 -17.04 22.31
CA ASP A 79 14.26 -16.29 22.67
C ASP A 79 14.71 -15.38 21.51
N LEU A 80 14.24 -14.13 21.57
CA LEU A 80 14.59 -13.10 20.59
C LEU A 80 16.10 -12.84 20.54
N ALA A 81 16.77 -12.79 21.69
CA ALA A 81 18.20 -12.49 21.75
C ALA A 81 19.01 -13.59 21.04
N LYS A 82 18.66 -14.85 21.29
CA LYS A 82 19.26 -16.00 20.61
C LYS A 82 19.01 -15.97 19.10
N LEU A 83 17.78 -15.70 18.64
CA LEU A 83 17.46 -15.60 17.22
C LEU A 83 18.33 -14.54 16.53
N VAL A 84 18.40 -13.33 17.12
CA VAL A 84 19.21 -12.21 16.59
C VAL A 84 20.68 -12.62 16.52
N ALA A 85 21.22 -13.21 17.59
CA ALA A 85 22.61 -13.63 17.66
C ALA A 85 22.96 -14.70 16.62
N GLU A 86 22.12 -15.73 16.46
CA GLU A 86 22.33 -16.80 15.48
C GLU A 86 22.26 -16.28 14.04
N ALA A 87 21.25 -15.45 13.73
CA ALA A 87 21.10 -14.86 12.41
C ALA A 87 22.30 -13.95 12.06
N VAL A 88 22.71 -13.07 12.97
CA VAL A 88 23.88 -12.20 12.78
C VAL A 88 25.16 -13.03 12.59
N ARG A 89 25.40 -14.05 13.42
CA ARG A 89 26.59 -14.92 13.31
C ARG A 89 26.61 -15.71 12.00
N SER A 90 25.44 -15.98 11.41
CA SER A 90 25.31 -16.59 10.09
C SER A 90 25.50 -15.62 8.92
N GLY A 91 25.85 -14.35 9.18
CA GLY A 91 26.09 -13.34 8.15
C GLY A 91 24.84 -12.59 7.68
N LYS A 92 23.69 -12.79 8.32
CA LYS A 92 22.42 -12.16 7.93
C LYS A 92 22.27 -10.75 8.47
N HIS A 93 21.53 -9.92 7.75
CA HIS A 93 21.01 -8.65 8.20
C HIS A 93 19.65 -8.83 8.89
N VAL A 94 19.64 -8.62 10.20
CA VAL A 94 18.43 -8.67 11.03
C VAL A 94 17.88 -7.25 11.21
N VAL A 95 16.61 -7.03 10.86
CA VAL A 95 15.90 -5.79 11.13
C VAL A 95 14.90 -6.04 12.25
N ARG A 96 15.18 -5.49 13.43
CA ARG A 96 14.30 -5.52 14.61
C ARG A 96 13.50 -4.22 14.66
N THR A 97 12.22 -4.29 14.33
CA THR A 97 11.36 -3.10 14.32
C THR A 97 10.86 -2.77 15.71
N VAL A 98 10.79 -1.49 16.04
CA VAL A 98 10.14 -0.93 17.22
C VAL A 98 8.88 -0.20 16.77
N ASP A 99 7.76 -0.45 17.45
CA ASP A 99 6.53 0.33 17.24
C ASP A 99 6.73 1.75 17.81
N GLY A 100 6.85 2.75 16.92
CA GLY A 100 7.32 4.09 17.25
C GLY A 100 8.82 4.32 16.99
N ASP A 101 9.50 4.94 17.93
CA ASP A 101 10.93 5.27 17.88
C ASP A 101 11.77 4.41 18.85
N PRO A 102 12.92 3.84 18.45
CA PRO A 102 13.74 2.99 19.34
C PRO A 102 14.31 3.70 20.57
N GLY A 103 14.43 5.03 20.55
CA GLY A 103 14.96 5.81 21.66
C GLY A 103 13.91 6.25 22.68
N LEU A 104 12.62 6.27 22.31
CA LEU A 104 11.53 6.75 23.18
C LEU A 104 10.43 5.70 23.44
N ASP A 105 10.21 4.80 22.49
CA ASP A 105 9.14 3.80 22.52
C ASP A 105 9.70 2.38 22.73
N GLY A 106 8.88 1.55 23.40
CA GLY A 106 9.23 0.15 23.68
C GLY A 106 10.42 -0.04 24.62
N CYS A 107 11.03 -1.23 24.54
CA CYS A 107 12.17 -1.65 25.38
C CYS A 107 13.46 -1.84 24.57
N ALA A 108 13.58 -1.16 23.42
CA ALA A 108 14.68 -1.40 22.49
C ALA A 108 16.06 -1.14 23.11
N ALA A 109 16.17 -0.23 24.09
CA ALA A 109 17.41 0.02 24.82
C ALA A 109 17.95 -1.22 25.56
N GLU A 110 17.07 -2.04 26.16
CA GLU A 110 17.47 -3.29 26.81
C GLU A 110 17.94 -4.33 25.78
N GLU A 111 17.23 -4.43 24.65
CA GLU A 111 17.62 -5.31 23.53
C GLU A 111 18.98 -4.90 22.93
N MET A 112 19.25 -3.59 22.81
CA MET A 112 20.53 -3.04 22.36
C MET A 112 21.66 -3.34 23.34
N LEU A 113 21.42 -3.24 24.65
CA LEU A 113 22.40 -3.60 25.68
C LEU A 113 22.77 -5.09 25.63
N ASN A 114 21.79 -5.96 25.37
CA ASN A 114 22.04 -7.38 25.17
C ASN A 114 22.90 -7.63 23.93
N CYS A 115 22.58 -6.98 22.80
CA CYS A 115 23.40 -7.06 21.59
C CYS A 115 24.85 -6.60 21.84
N ALA A 116 25.02 -5.47 22.54
CA ALA A 116 26.35 -4.96 22.89
C ALA A 116 27.13 -5.94 23.77
N SER A 117 26.46 -6.55 24.77
CA SER A 117 27.07 -7.53 25.68
C SER A 117 27.54 -8.80 24.96
N ASP A 118 26.83 -9.19 23.89
CA ASP A 118 27.15 -10.35 23.06
C ASP A 118 28.13 -10.04 21.90
N GLY A 119 28.65 -8.81 21.83
CA GLY A 119 29.57 -8.37 20.77
C GLY A 119 28.91 -8.24 19.39
N ILE A 120 27.59 -8.13 19.34
CA ILE A 120 26.82 -7.95 18.10
C ILE A 120 26.81 -6.46 17.73
N ALA A 121 27.38 -6.13 16.58
CA ALA A 121 27.28 -4.79 16.02
C ALA A 121 25.84 -4.49 15.60
N PHE A 122 25.35 -3.29 15.97
CA PHE A 122 24.02 -2.84 15.56
C PHE A 122 23.99 -1.39 15.09
N GLU A 123 23.05 -1.10 14.19
CA GLU A 123 22.63 0.24 13.76
C GLU A 123 21.30 0.60 14.43
N VAL A 124 21.07 1.88 14.70
CA VAL A 124 19.77 2.40 15.14
C VAL A 124 19.25 3.37 14.09
N VAL A 125 18.04 3.12 13.59
CA VAL A 125 17.33 4.01 12.67
C VAL A 125 16.17 4.65 13.44
N PRO A 126 16.25 5.96 13.75
CA PRO A 126 15.17 6.66 14.42
C PRO A 126 13.88 6.66 13.59
N GLY A 127 12.75 6.64 14.30
CA GLY A 127 11.40 6.69 13.73
C GLY A 127 10.60 7.88 14.25
N VAL A 128 9.36 8.01 13.79
CA VAL A 128 8.42 8.96 14.38
C VAL A 128 7.88 8.36 15.68
N ALA A 129 8.21 8.97 16.82
CA ALA A 129 7.74 8.47 18.10
C ALA A 129 6.21 8.56 18.24
N GLN A 130 5.59 7.58 18.90
CA GLN A 130 4.13 7.55 19.07
C GLN A 130 3.62 8.78 19.81
N SER A 131 4.32 9.19 20.86
CA SER A 131 3.98 10.35 21.68
C SER A 131 4.07 11.69 20.93
N VAL A 132 4.61 11.73 19.72
CA VAL A 132 4.69 12.94 18.89
C VAL A 132 3.80 12.83 17.65
N GLY A 133 3.88 11.71 16.94
CA GLY A 133 3.11 11.50 15.70
C GLY A 133 1.61 11.38 15.94
N VAL A 134 1.19 10.66 16.99
CA VAL A 134 -0.23 10.44 17.28
C VAL A 134 -0.95 11.76 17.62
N PRO A 135 -0.44 12.64 18.51
CA PRO A 135 -1.04 13.94 18.76
C PRO A 135 -1.16 14.82 17.50
N ALA A 136 -0.14 14.82 16.63
CA ALA A 136 -0.17 15.59 15.39
C ALA A 136 -1.30 15.14 14.44
N TYR A 137 -1.50 13.82 14.30
CA TYR A 137 -2.62 13.26 13.52
C TYR A 137 -3.97 13.39 14.24
N ALA A 138 -3.97 13.47 15.57
CA ALA A 138 -5.15 13.79 16.37
C ALA A 138 -5.52 15.29 16.33
N GLY A 139 -4.72 16.14 15.68
CA GLY A 139 -4.97 17.58 15.66
C GLY A 139 -4.72 18.27 17.00
N VAL A 140 -3.88 17.68 17.85
CA VAL A 140 -3.52 18.22 19.17
C VAL A 140 -2.04 18.58 19.12
N PRO A 141 -1.67 19.83 18.75
CA PRO A 141 -0.28 20.26 18.81
C PRO A 141 0.22 20.20 20.26
N LEU A 142 1.47 19.80 20.48
CA LEU A 142 1.97 19.65 21.86
C LEU A 142 2.43 20.97 22.48
N ARG A 143 2.65 22.00 21.67
CA ARG A 143 3.11 23.32 22.12
C ARG A 143 2.26 24.40 21.47
N GLY A 144 1.89 25.41 22.26
CA GLY A 144 1.27 26.65 21.76
C GLY A 144 2.31 27.69 21.35
N ALA A 145 1.85 28.83 20.82
CA ALA A 145 2.69 29.92 20.30
C ALA A 145 3.63 30.54 21.36
N ALA A 146 3.24 30.54 22.64
CA ALA A 146 4.06 31.03 23.74
C ALA A 146 5.19 30.06 24.16
N GLY A 147 5.19 28.84 23.61
CA GLY A 147 6.04 27.74 24.09
C GLY A 147 5.55 27.23 25.45
N ALA A 148 5.14 25.96 25.51
CA ALA A 148 4.80 25.30 26.76
C ALA A 148 5.71 24.09 26.96
N ASP A 149 6.05 23.77 28.21
CA ASP A 149 6.72 22.52 28.54
C ASP A 149 5.83 21.33 28.17
N VAL A 150 6.47 20.30 27.63
CA VAL A 150 5.83 19.04 27.27
C VAL A 150 6.52 17.93 28.03
N ARG A 151 5.74 17.06 28.67
CA ARG A 151 6.28 15.90 29.38
C ARG A 151 5.64 14.61 28.88
N PHE A 152 6.51 13.64 28.61
CA PHE A 152 6.13 12.28 28.25
C PHE A 152 6.04 11.45 29.53
N VAL A 153 4.90 10.79 29.74
CA VAL A 153 4.60 10.06 30.97
C VAL A 153 4.14 8.65 30.62
N GLU A 154 4.79 7.66 31.22
CA GLU A 154 4.32 6.28 31.16
C GLU A 154 3.28 6.02 32.25
N ALA A 155 2.07 5.61 31.85
CA ALA A 155 1.02 5.28 32.80
C ALA A 155 1.43 4.17 33.77
N ALA A 156 2.23 3.19 33.32
CA ALA A 156 2.72 2.12 34.18
C ALA A 156 3.54 2.66 35.37
N ALA A 157 4.42 3.63 35.14
CA ALA A 157 5.21 4.26 36.21
C ALA A 157 4.33 5.05 37.18
N LEU A 158 3.34 5.78 36.65
CA LEU A 158 2.39 6.54 37.45
C LEU A 158 1.51 5.63 38.33
N LEU A 159 1.02 4.52 37.76
CA LEU A 159 0.15 3.56 38.44
C LEU A 159 0.90 2.68 39.45
N ALA A 160 2.21 2.52 39.29
CA ALA A 160 3.06 1.84 40.27
C ALA A 160 3.24 2.64 41.58
N GLY A 161 2.79 3.90 41.64
CA GLY A 161 2.84 4.75 42.83
C GLY A 161 4.21 5.36 43.13
N GLY A 162 5.14 5.31 42.16
CA GLY A 162 6.43 6.01 42.27
C GLY A 162 6.29 7.52 42.12
N PRO A 163 7.30 8.32 42.54
CA PRO A 163 7.29 9.76 42.35
C PRO A 163 7.45 10.09 40.86
N VAL A 164 6.35 10.47 40.20
CA VAL A 164 6.36 10.98 38.83
C VAL A 164 6.17 12.50 38.88
N ASP A 165 7.19 13.25 38.43
CA ASP A 165 7.09 14.70 38.34
C ASP A 165 6.26 15.09 37.11
N LEU A 166 5.03 15.54 37.35
CA LEU A 166 4.09 15.99 36.32
C LEU A 166 4.37 17.42 35.84
N GLY A 167 5.31 18.14 36.43
CA GLY A 167 5.58 19.54 36.12
C GLY A 167 4.48 20.49 36.59
N ALA A 168 4.55 21.74 36.13
CA ALA A 168 3.55 22.76 36.45
C ALA A 168 2.15 22.35 35.94
N PRO A 169 1.04 22.80 36.57
CA PRO A 169 -0.33 22.49 36.16
C PRO A 169 -0.67 22.77 34.69
N GLU A 170 0.03 23.71 34.03
CA GLU A 170 -0.17 24.06 32.61
C GLU A 170 0.75 23.29 31.65
N THR A 171 1.68 22.49 32.17
CA THR A 171 2.56 21.64 31.36
C THR A 171 1.70 20.65 30.58
N THR A 172 1.91 20.56 29.27
CA THR A 172 1.21 19.57 28.44
C THR A 172 1.77 18.19 28.74
N LEU A 173 0.90 17.25 29.12
CA LEU A 173 1.29 15.86 29.33
C LEU A 173 0.92 15.04 28.11
N VAL A 174 1.85 14.22 27.64
CA VAL A 174 1.57 13.14 26.71
C VAL A 174 1.78 11.83 27.43
N VAL A 175 0.70 11.10 27.62
CA VAL A 175 0.63 9.91 28.45
C VAL A 175 0.46 8.68 27.57
N ARG A 176 1.42 7.76 27.62
CA ARG A 176 1.30 6.45 26.98
C ARG A 176 0.65 5.48 27.95
N THR A 177 -0.46 4.88 27.54
CA THR A 177 -1.30 4.01 28.37
C THR A 177 -1.99 2.97 27.50
N THR A 178 -2.71 2.04 28.12
CA THR A 178 -3.70 1.19 27.43
C THR A 178 -5.11 1.69 27.69
N LEU A 179 -6.05 1.27 26.84
CA LEU A 179 -7.47 1.61 26.96
C LEU A 179 -8.05 1.18 28.32
N GLY A 180 -7.68 0.00 28.82
CA GLY A 180 -8.11 -0.50 30.13
C GLY A 180 -7.53 0.29 31.31
N GLN A 181 -6.31 0.81 31.17
CA GLN A 181 -5.62 1.59 32.20
C GLN A 181 -6.01 3.07 32.22
N LEU A 182 -6.59 3.60 31.15
CA LEU A 182 -6.87 5.03 31.00
C LEU A 182 -7.74 5.61 32.15
N PRO A 183 -8.80 4.96 32.65
CA PRO A 183 -9.56 5.46 33.81
C PRO A 183 -8.72 5.59 35.09
N ALA A 184 -7.89 4.59 35.39
CA ALA A 184 -7.02 4.61 36.56
C ALA A 184 -5.92 5.68 36.41
N THR A 185 -5.38 5.81 35.20
CA THR A 185 -4.37 6.81 34.84
C THR A 185 -4.91 8.22 35.03
N ALA A 186 -6.13 8.50 34.58
CA ALA A 186 -6.77 9.80 34.77
C ALA A 186 -6.93 10.15 36.26
N ASN A 187 -7.37 9.19 37.08
CA ASN A 187 -7.46 9.38 38.54
C ASN A 187 -6.09 9.64 39.19
N ALA A 188 -5.06 8.91 38.77
CA ALA A 188 -3.71 9.08 39.29
C ALA A 188 -3.12 10.44 38.93
N LEU A 189 -3.40 10.97 37.73
CA LEU A 189 -2.99 12.33 37.35
C LEU A 189 -3.69 13.40 38.21
N VAL A 190 -4.97 13.20 38.53
CA VAL A 190 -5.71 14.11 39.43
C VAL A 190 -5.14 14.04 40.85
N ALA A 191 -4.88 12.84 41.36
CA ALA A 191 -4.23 12.65 42.66
C ALA A 191 -2.81 13.26 42.70
N GLY A 192 -2.11 13.26 41.56
CA GLY A 192 -0.81 13.90 41.35
C GLY A 192 -0.85 15.42 41.18
N GLY A 193 -2.02 16.06 41.37
CA GLY A 193 -2.15 17.52 41.40
C GLY A 193 -2.72 18.16 40.12
N ARG A 194 -3.16 17.38 39.14
CA ARG A 194 -3.88 17.91 37.97
C ARG A 194 -5.34 18.21 38.31
N ALA A 195 -5.87 19.32 37.80
CA ALA A 195 -7.27 19.66 38.02
C ALA A 195 -8.19 18.65 37.32
N ALA A 196 -9.24 18.20 38.00
CA ALA A 196 -10.15 17.19 37.46
C ALA A 196 -10.84 17.59 36.14
N HIS A 197 -11.00 18.90 35.90
CA HIS A 197 -11.58 19.47 34.68
C HIS A 197 -10.56 19.73 33.57
N SER A 198 -9.28 19.35 33.76
CA SER A 198 -8.25 19.52 32.72
C SER A 198 -8.67 18.77 31.45
N ALA A 199 -8.55 19.43 30.31
CA ALA A 199 -8.89 18.85 29.02
C ALA A 199 -7.99 17.63 28.71
N LEU A 200 -8.59 16.58 28.17
CA LEU A 200 -7.94 15.34 27.80
C LEU A 200 -8.38 14.92 26.40
N SER A 201 -7.41 14.56 25.56
CA SER A 201 -7.61 13.81 24.32
C SER A 201 -7.10 12.39 24.54
N ALA A 202 -7.82 11.36 24.11
CA ALA A 202 -7.38 9.97 24.11
C ALA A 202 -7.50 9.39 22.71
N THR A 203 -6.37 9.01 22.11
CA THR A 203 -6.30 8.52 20.74
C THR A 203 -5.92 7.04 20.70
N LEU A 204 -6.79 6.23 20.11
CA LEU A 204 -6.59 4.80 19.85
C LEU A 204 -6.14 4.61 18.41
N SER A 205 -5.32 3.58 18.14
CA SER A 205 -4.87 3.22 16.79
C SER A 205 -4.33 4.43 16.00
N GLY A 206 -3.56 5.27 16.68
CA GLY A 206 -3.11 6.56 16.17
C GLY A 206 -2.40 6.46 14.82
N THR A 207 -2.54 7.50 14.00
CA THR A 207 -2.03 7.62 12.62
C THR A 207 -2.58 6.63 11.60
N THR A 208 -3.22 5.53 12.02
CA THR A 208 -3.86 4.59 11.10
C THR A 208 -5.25 5.07 10.68
N THR A 209 -5.78 4.53 9.60
CA THR A 209 -7.18 4.77 9.18
C THR A 209 -8.23 4.17 10.13
N ARG A 210 -7.79 3.48 11.19
CA ARG A 210 -8.62 3.06 12.33
C ARG A 210 -8.52 4.01 13.53
N GLN A 211 -7.80 5.13 13.40
CA GLN A 211 -7.66 6.12 14.46
C GLN A 211 -9.03 6.56 14.97
N ARG A 212 -9.17 6.58 16.29
CA ARG A 212 -10.32 7.15 16.98
C ARG A 212 -9.84 8.01 18.14
N THR A 213 -10.17 9.29 18.11
CA THR A 213 -9.79 10.22 19.17
C THR A 213 -11.02 10.74 19.93
N PHE A 214 -10.95 10.65 21.25
CA PHE A 214 -11.97 11.11 22.19
C PHE A 214 -11.48 12.35 22.92
N THR A 215 -12.28 13.41 22.92
CA THR A 215 -12.01 14.62 23.69
C THR A 215 -12.96 14.68 24.88
N SER A 216 -12.41 14.91 26.07
CA SER A 216 -13.12 14.91 27.35
C SER A 216 -12.31 15.73 28.38
N THR A 217 -12.58 15.50 29.66
CA THR A 217 -11.77 15.94 30.80
C THR A 217 -11.23 14.74 31.57
N LEU A 218 -10.23 14.94 32.42
CA LEU A 218 -9.73 13.88 33.30
C LEU A 218 -10.85 13.22 34.14
N ALA A 219 -11.80 14.00 34.64
CA ALA A 219 -12.93 13.49 35.43
C ALA A 219 -13.96 12.69 34.62
N ALA A 220 -14.18 13.07 33.35
CA ALA A 220 -15.29 12.55 32.55
C ALA A 220 -14.91 11.40 31.61
N ILE A 221 -13.62 11.24 31.26
CA ILE A 221 -13.17 10.33 30.20
C ILE A 221 -13.65 8.87 30.40
N ALA A 222 -13.69 8.38 31.63
CA ALA A 222 -14.16 7.03 31.92
C ALA A 222 -15.66 6.85 31.59
N ALA A 223 -16.48 7.85 31.94
CA ALA A 223 -17.90 7.84 31.64
C ALA A 223 -18.15 7.97 30.13
N ASP A 224 -17.41 8.86 29.47
CA ASP A 224 -17.54 9.12 28.03
C ASP A 224 -17.15 7.90 27.19
N LEU A 225 -16.04 7.23 27.51
CA LEU A 225 -15.64 6.01 26.81
C LEU A 225 -16.60 4.84 27.07
N LYS A 226 -17.24 4.79 28.24
CA LYS A 226 -18.30 3.82 28.53
C LYS A 226 -19.56 4.11 27.72
N ALA A 227 -19.97 5.38 27.64
CA ALA A 227 -21.11 5.83 26.83
C ALA A 227 -20.89 5.55 25.33
N ALA A 228 -19.67 5.78 24.85
CA ALA A 228 -19.23 5.47 23.49
C ALA A 228 -19.03 3.97 23.21
N ARG A 229 -19.24 3.10 24.22
CA ARG A 229 -19.05 1.64 24.15
C ARG A 229 -17.65 1.23 23.70
N VAL A 230 -16.64 1.99 24.11
CA VAL A 230 -15.23 1.72 23.79
C VAL A 230 -14.58 0.92 24.91
N LEU A 231 -14.94 1.21 26.17
CA LEU A 231 -14.46 0.44 27.31
C LEU A 231 -15.05 -0.98 27.32
N PRO A 232 -14.31 -1.99 27.82
CA PRO A 232 -14.81 -3.35 27.92
C PRO A 232 -16.12 -3.43 28.71
N SER A 233 -17.12 -4.09 28.14
CA SER A 233 -18.33 -4.50 28.85
C SER A 233 -18.36 -6.03 28.93
N PRO A 234 -18.81 -6.65 30.04
CA PRO A 234 -18.84 -8.11 30.23
C PRO A 234 -19.61 -8.89 29.15
N VAL A 235 -20.38 -8.21 28.28
CA VAL A 235 -21.25 -8.85 27.28
C VAL A 235 -20.72 -8.71 25.85
N SER A 236 -19.67 -7.94 25.61
CA SER A 236 -18.88 -7.87 24.36
C SER A 236 -18.01 -6.60 24.46
N ALA A 237 -16.69 -6.76 24.63
CA ALA A 237 -15.78 -5.63 24.46
C ALA A 237 -15.48 -5.51 22.94
N PRO A 238 -15.94 -4.46 22.24
CA PRO A 238 -15.66 -4.30 20.81
C PRO A 238 -14.21 -3.90 20.53
N VAL A 239 -13.46 -3.51 21.56
CA VAL A 239 -12.05 -3.10 21.49
C VAL A 239 -11.28 -3.77 22.64
N ASP A 240 -10.10 -4.31 22.33
CA ASP A 240 -9.24 -4.96 23.31
C ASP A 240 -8.78 -3.96 24.40
N PRO A 241 -8.97 -4.23 25.71
CA PRO A 241 -8.44 -3.39 26.77
C PRO A 241 -6.93 -3.14 26.70
N ALA A 242 -6.15 -4.04 26.09
CA ALA A 242 -4.71 -3.89 25.87
C ALA A 242 -4.36 -2.93 24.71
N THR A 243 -5.36 -2.41 23.98
CA THR A 243 -5.14 -1.45 22.90
C THR A 243 -4.35 -0.24 23.41
N ALA A 244 -3.23 0.06 22.77
CA ALA A 244 -2.41 1.23 23.07
C ALA A 244 -3.19 2.53 22.85
N VAL A 245 -2.98 3.48 23.75
CA VAL A 245 -3.59 4.81 23.76
C VAL A 245 -2.50 5.84 24.02
N ILE A 246 -2.47 6.87 23.17
CA ILE A 246 -1.75 8.11 23.49
C ILE A 246 -2.80 9.11 23.96
N ALA A 247 -2.68 9.52 25.23
CA ALA A 247 -3.50 10.56 25.80
C ALA A 247 -2.72 11.88 25.90
N VAL A 248 -3.36 13.00 25.58
CA VAL A 248 -2.79 14.34 25.76
C VAL A 248 -3.62 15.09 26.77
N VAL A 249 -3.00 15.66 27.81
CA VAL A 249 -3.66 16.42 28.87
C VAL A 249 -3.11 17.84 28.88
N GLY A 250 -4.01 18.82 28.84
CA GLY A 250 -3.67 20.24 28.87
C GLY A 250 -4.49 21.06 27.87
N GLU A 251 -4.26 22.38 27.88
CA GLU A 251 -5.05 23.35 27.09
C GLU A 251 -5.00 23.10 25.58
N GLN A 252 -3.92 22.48 25.08
CA GLN A 252 -3.74 22.24 23.65
C GLN A 252 -4.79 21.32 23.04
N VAL A 253 -5.48 20.52 23.86
CA VAL A 253 -6.59 19.66 23.43
C VAL A 253 -7.72 20.46 22.77
N ALA A 254 -7.92 21.73 23.15
CA ALA A 254 -8.94 22.59 22.56
C ALA A 254 -8.75 22.82 21.05
N HIS A 255 -7.50 22.77 20.55
CA HIS A 255 -7.19 22.97 19.13
C HIS A 255 -7.72 21.84 18.24
N ARG A 256 -8.03 20.66 18.79
CA ARG A 256 -8.54 19.54 18.00
C ARG A 256 -9.80 19.90 17.22
N ALA A 257 -10.67 20.74 17.79
CA ALA A 257 -11.92 21.15 17.14
C ALA A 257 -11.69 21.81 15.77
N SER A 258 -10.55 22.50 15.58
CA SER A 258 -10.18 23.13 14.31
C SER A 258 -9.10 22.37 13.53
N HIS A 259 -8.36 21.45 14.17
CA HIS A 259 -7.17 20.81 13.59
C HIS A 259 -7.30 19.30 13.36
N SER A 260 -8.48 18.67 13.50
CA SER A 260 -8.65 17.22 13.28
C SER A 260 -8.56 16.77 11.81
N TRP A 261 -7.56 17.25 11.07
CA TRP A 261 -7.40 17.11 9.62
C TRP A 261 -7.47 15.67 9.11
N PHE A 262 -6.96 14.71 9.89
CA PHE A 262 -6.81 13.32 9.45
C PHE A 262 -8.12 12.53 9.52
N GLU A 263 -8.79 12.52 10.68
CA GLU A 263 -10.10 11.87 10.87
C GLU A 263 -11.21 12.57 10.08
N THR A 264 -10.99 13.81 9.64
CA THR A 264 -11.89 14.55 8.73
C THR A 264 -11.52 14.40 7.26
N LYS A 265 -10.66 13.45 6.88
CA LYS A 265 -10.46 13.18 5.46
C LYS A 265 -11.75 12.61 4.82
N PRO A 266 -11.99 12.88 3.52
CA PRO A 266 -13.28 12.56 2.88
C PRO A 266 -13.61 11.06 2.84
N LEU A 267 -12.59 10.20 2.77
CA LEU A 267 -12.72 8.75 2.72
C LEU A 267 -12.04 8.07 3.92
N PHE A 268 -11.90 8.78 5.04
CA PHE A 268 -11.21 8.27 6.22
C PHE A 268 -11.73 6.88 6.64
N GLY A 269 -10.87 5.88 6.60
CA GLY A 269 -11.21 4.50 6.99
C GLY A 269 -12.00 3.70 5.95
N TRP A 270 -12.28 4.25 4.76
CA TRP A 270 -13.04 3.53 3.75
C TRP A 270 -12.21 2.42 3.14
N ASN A 271 -12.70 1.18 3.19
CA ASN A 271 -12.14 0.06 2.45
C ASN A 271 -12.61 0.13 1.00
N VAL A 272 -11.68 0.44 0.08
CA VAL A 272 -12.02 0.70 -1.32
C VAL A 272 -11.46 -0.40 -2.21
N LEU A 273 -12.35 -1.13 -2.88
CA LEU A 273 -11.96 -2.15 -3.85
C LEU A 273 -11.53 -1.48 -5.16
N VAL A 274 -10.33 -1.81 -5.63
CA VAL A 274 -9.76 -1.34 -6.89
C VAL A 274 -9.53 -2.52 -7.83
N PRO A 275 -10.51 -2.87 -8.68
CA PRO A 275 -10.33 -3.81 -9.77
C PRO A 275 -9.25 -3.28 -10.72
N ARG A 276 -8.12 -3.99 -10.82
CA ARG A 276 -6.99 -3.57 -11.66
C ARG A 276 -6.94 -4.31 -12.99
N THR A 277 -6.61 -3.57 -14.04
CA THR A 277 -5.94 -4.05 -15.25
C THR A 277 -4.44 -3.77 -15.10
N LYS A 278 -3.58 -4.44 -15.89
CA LYS A 278 -2.15 -4.69 -15.59
C LYS A 278 -1.30 -3.46 -15.20
N GLU A 279 -1.70 -2.22 -15.50
CA GLU A 279 -0.84 -1.02 -15.39
C GLU A 279 -1.47 0.26 -14.81
N GLN A 280 -2.73 0.28 -14.34
CA GLN A 280 -3.43 1.56 -14.01
C GLN A 280 -3.84 1.79 -12.54
N ALA A 281 -3.44 0.92 -11.61
CA ALA A 281 -3.95 1.00 -10.23
C ALA A 281 -3.08 1.80 -9.25
N HIS A 282 -1.77 1.91 -9.46
CA HIS A 282 -0.89 2.48 -8.44
C HIS A 282 -1.19 3.96 -8.15
N GLY A 283 -1.31 4.79 -9.19
CA GLY A 283 -1.68 6.20 -9.03
C GLY A 283 -3.07 6.40 -8.43
N LEU A 284 -4.02 5.51 -8.74
CA LEU A 284 -5.37 5.55 -8.18
C LEU A 284 -5.37 5.20 -6.68
N SER A 285 -4.68 4.12 -6.30
CA SER A 285 -4.53 3.69 -4.92
C SER A 285 -3.87 4.77 -4.06
N GLU A 286 -2.80 5.40 -4.53
CA GLU A 286 -2.14 6.49 -3.80
C GLU A 286 -3.04 7.71 -3.64
N GLN A 287 -3.78 8.08 -4.67
CA GLN A 287 -4.75 9.17 -4.56
C GLN A 287 -5.87 8.83 -3.56
N LEU A 288 -6.38 7.60 -3.53
CA LEU A 288 -7.35 7.15 -2.53
C LEU A 288 -6.78 7.21 -1.10
N ARG A 289 -5.52 6.81 -0.88
CA ARG A 289 -4.84 6.96 0.43
C ARG A 289 -4.74 8.42 0.85
N SER A 290 -4.47 9.32 -0.09
CA SER A 290 -4.41 10.77 0.20
C SER A 290 -5.73 11.27 0.80
N TYR A 291 -6.86 10.71 0.36
CA TYR A 291 -8.21 10.95 0.86
C TYR A 291 -8.59 10.13 2.11
N GLY A 292 -7.66 9.35 2.68
CA GLY A 292 -7.86 8.58 3.92
C GLY A 292 -8.43 7.18 3.74
N ALA A 293 -8.54 6.69 2.51
CA ALA A 293 -9.04 5.35 2.21
C ALA A 293 -7.96 4.26 2.36
N VAL A 294 -8.41 3.01 2.45
CA VAL A 294 -7.61 1.79 2.41
C VAL A 294 -7.92 1.07 1.09
N PRO A 295 -7.13 1.31 0.01
CA PRO A 295 -7.35 0.64 -1.26
C PRO A 295 -6.91 -0.83 -1.20
N GLN A 296 -7.74 -1.72 -1.74
CA GLN A 296 -7.41 -3.12 -1.97
C GLN A 296 -7.51 -3.43 -3.46
N GLU A 297 -6.36 -3.74 -4.06
CA GLU A 297 -6.29 -4.07 -5.47
C GLU A 297 -6.67 -5.53 -5.72
N VAL A 298 -7.58 -5.77 -6.67
CA VAL A 298 -7.95 -7.12 -7.13
C VAL A 298 -7.69 -7.22 -8.63
N PRO A 299 -6.73 -8.06 -9.05
CA PRO A 299 -6.50 -8.36 -10.46
C PRO A 299 -7.77 -8.91 -11.09
N THR A 300 -8.21 -8.31 -12.20
CA THR A 300 -9.36 -8.80 -12.97
C THR A 300 -8.96 -9.48 -14.28
N ILE A 301 -7.71 -9.28 -14.70
CA ILE A 301 -7.10 -9.91 -15.86
C ILE A 301 -5.78 -10.55 -15.45
N ALA A 302 -5.44 -11.66 -16.08
CA ALA A 302 -4.14 -12.31 -15.99
C ALA A 302 -3.57 -12.53 -17.40
N VAL A 303 -2.24 -12.51 -17.48
CA VAL A 303 -1.52 -12.86 -18.70
C VAL A 303 -1.02 -14.28 -18.51
N GLU A 304 -1.45 -15.16 -19.40
CA GLU A 304 -1.10 -16.58 -19.38
C GLU A 304 -0.25 -16.91 -20.62
N PRO A 305 0.57 -17.97 -20.56
CA PRO A 305 1.23 -18.52 -21.73
C PRO A 305 0.23 -18.88 -22.85
N PRO A 306 0.69 -18.93 -24.11
CA PRO A 306 -0.14 -19.37 -25.23
C PRO A 306 -0.55 -20.83 -25.06
N ARG A 307 -1.72 -21.22 -25.61
CA ARG A 307 -2.21 -22.62 -25.54
C ARG A 307 -1.25 -23.59 -26.23
N THR A 308 -0.58 -23.12 -27.27
CA THR A 308 0.34 -23.88 -28.11
C THR A 308 1.73 -23.24 -28.05
N PRO A 309 2.59 -23.66 -27.11
CA PRO A 309 3.94 -23.10 -26.95
C PRO A 309 4.80 -23.25 -28.22
N GLN A 310 4.53 -24.25 -29.05
CA GLN A 310 5.37 -24.64 -30.18
C GLN A 310 5.53 -23.51 -31.21
N GLN A 311 4.52 -22.66 -31.40
CA GLN A 311 4.64 -21.51 -32.31
C GLN A 311 5.69 -20.52 -31.80
N MET A 312 5.65 -20.22 -30.50
CA MET A 312 6.62 -19.35 -29.85
C MET A 312 8.02 -19.97 -29.90
N GLU A 313 8.17 -21.26 -29.59
CA GLU A 313 9.47 -21.94 -29.64
C GLU A 313 10.08 -21.93 -31.05
N ARG A 314 9.24 -22.13 -32.09
CA ARG A 314 9.68 -22.04 -33.49
C ARG A 314 10.08 -20.62 -33.87
N ALA A 315 9.34 -19.62 -33.41
CA ALA A 315 9.67 -18.21 -33.63
C ALA A 315 11.00 -17.81 -32.96
N ILE A 316 11.20 -18.21 -31.71
CA ILE A 316 12.44 -17.92 -30.97
C ILE A 316 13.65 -18.61 -31.63
N LYS A 317 13.52 -19.87 -32.05
CA LYS A 317 14.55 -20.54 -32.86
C LYS A 317 14.79 -19.80 -34.17
N GLY A 318 13.72 -19.36 -34.84
CA GLY A 318 13.77 -18.58 -36.07
C GLY A 318 14.56 -17.28 -35.93
N LEU A 319 14.39 -16.54 -34.82
CA LEU A 319 15.17 -15.34 -34.52
C LEU A 319 16.67 -15.67 -34.48
N VAL A 320 17.07 -16.70 -33.73
CA VAL A 320 18.49 -17.07 -33.59
C VAL A 320 19.09 -17.62 -34.89
N THR A 321 18.29 -18.30 -35.72
CA THR A 321 18.75 -18.84 -37.00
C THR A 321 18.71 -17.83 -38.16
N GLY A 322 18.34 -16.57 -37.91
CA GLY A 322 18.29 -15.54 -38.95
C GLY A 322 17.12 -15.69 -39.93
N ARG A 323 15.94 -16.13 -39.45
CA ARG A 323 14.73 -16.27 -40.28
C ARG A 323 13.98 -14.96 -40.47
N TYR A 324 14.21 -13.97 -39.62
CA TYR A 324 13.45 -12.72 -39.59
C TYR A 324 14.38 -11.53 -39.79
N GLU A 325 13.94 -10.58 -40.61
CA GLU A 325 14.56 -9.26 -40.72
C GLU A 325 14.06 -8.36 -39.59
N TRP A 326 12.78 -8.49 -39.25
CA TRP A 326 12.12 -7.65 -38.27
C TRP A 326 11.40 -8.45 -37.18
N ILE A 327 11.29 -7.83 -36.01
CA ILE A 327 10.33 -8.20 -34.98
C ILE A 327 9.60 -6.95 -34.47
N ALA A 328 8.27 -7.00 -34.36
CA ALA A 328 7.49 -5.86 -33.87
C ALA A 328 6.75 -6.17 -32.56
N PHE A 329 7.00 -5.35 -31.54
CA PHE A 329 6.36 -5.45 -30.24
C PHE A 329 5.23 -4.43 -30.12
N THR A 330 4.00 -4.94 -30.01
CA THR A 330 2.80 -4.11 -29.81
C THR A 330 2.35 -4.01 -28.35
N SER A 331 3.11 -4.60 -27.43
CA SER A 331 2.87 -4.46 -25.99
C SER A 331 4.09 -4.86 -25.16
N VAL A 332 4.18 -4.31 -23.94
CA VAL A 332 5.15 -4.72 -22.91
C VAL A 332 5.02 -6.22 -22.58
N ASN A 333 3.83 -6.80 -22.72
CA ASN A 333 3.59 -8.22 -22.46
C ASN A 333 4.25 -9.13 -23.50
N ALA A 334 4.27 -8.71 -24.77
CA ALA A 334 4.98 -9.42 -25.82
C ALA A 334 6.50 -9.40 -25.57
N VAL A 335 7.04 -8.25 -25.11
CA VAL A 335 8.46 -8.13 -24.71
C VAL A 335 8.79 -9.11 -23.59
N ARG A 336 7.96 -9.15 -22.54
CA ARG A 336 8.13 -10.10 -21.43
C ARG A 336 8.06 -11.55 -21.89
N ALA A 337 7.08 -11.92 -22.72
CA ALA A 337 6.93 -13.28 -23.22
C ALA A 337 8.13 -13.75 -24.06
N VAL A 338 8.69 -12.88 -24.90
CA VAL A 338 9.94 -13.18 -25.65
C VAL A 338 11.13 -13.30 -24.70
N ARG A 339 11.28 -12.37 -23.75
CA ARG A 339 12.35 -12.38 -22.77
C ARG A 339 12.35 -13.65 -21.91
N GLU A 340 11.21 -14.03 -21.36
CA GLU A 340 11.06 -15.26 -20.56
C GLU A 340 11.49 -16.50 -21.36
N LYS A 341 11.14 -16.55 -22.65
CA LYS A 341 11.59 -17.64 -23.53
C LYS A 341 13.08 -17.60 -23.85
N PHE A 342 13.67 -16.42 -24.01
CA PHE A 342 15.12 -16.29 -24.16
C PHE A 342 15.84 -16.82 -22.93
N GLU A 343 15.42 -16.39 -21.73
CA GLU A 343 16.00 -16.83 -20.46
C GLU A 343 15.86 -18.36 -20.28
N GLU A 344 14.72 -18.95 -20.64
CA GLU A 344 14.51 -20.41 -20.62
C GLU A 344 15.51 -21.16 -21.52
N TYR A 345 15.90 -20.58 -22.66
CA TYR A 345 16.89 -21.15 -23.58
C TYR A 345 18.33 -20.72 -23.30
N GLY A 346 18.58 -19.97 -22.22
CA GLY A 346 19.91 -19.42 -21.90
C GLY A 346 20.40 -18.35 -22.88
N LEU A 347 19.46 -17.68 -23.58
CA LEU A 347 19.70 -16.55 -24.48
C LEU A 347 19.51 -15.23 -23.74
N ASP A 348 20.00 -14.15 -24.34
CA ASP A 348 19.83 -12.78 -23.86
C ASP A 348 19.62 -11.80 -25.02
N ALA A 349 19.64 -10.50 -24.75
CA ALA A 349 19.43 -9.45 -25.74
C ALA A 349 20.35 -9.54 -26.98
N ARG A 350 21.52 -10.19 -26.87
CA ARG A 350 22.43 -10.40 -28.02
C ARG A 350 21.81 -11.28 -29.10
N ALA A 351 20.79 -12.07 -28.76
CA ALA A 351 20.06 -12.88 -29.75
C ALA A 351 19.20 -12.04 -30.72
N PHE A 352 19.05 -10.72 -30.49
CA PHE A 352 18.49 -9.80 -31.49
C PHE A 352 19.53 -9.27 -32.50
N ALA A 353 20.82 -9.62 -32.36
CA ALA A 353 21.85 -9.11 -33.25
C ALA A 353 21.53 -9.45 -34.71
N GLY A 354 21.45 -8.41 -35.56
CA GLY A 354 21.11 -8.54 -36.97
C GLY A 354 19.62 -8.53 -37.28
N ILE A 355 18.74 -8.34 -36.29
CA ILE A 355 17.29 -8.21 -36.46
C ILE A 355 16.90 -6.78 -36.12
N LYS A 356 16.12 -6.14 -36.99
CA LYS A 356 15.52 -4.82 -36.74
C LYS A 356 14.34 -4.95 -35.78
N VAL A 357 14.26 -4.07 -34.79
CA VAL A 357 13.27 -4.14 -33.71
C VAL A 357 12.33 -2.95 -33.78
N ALA A 358 11.04 -3.22 -33.84
CA ALA A 358 9.99 -2.20 -33.83
C ALA A 358 9.19 -2.23 -32.53
N ALA A 359 8.77 -1.07 -32.03
CA ALA A 359 7.92 -0.94 -30.86
C ALA A 359 6.76 0.03 -31.14
N VAL A 360 5.55 -0.34 -30.74
CA VAL A 360 4.33 0.45 -31.03
C VAL A 360 4.24 1.76 -30.24
N GLY A 361 5.00 1.89 -29.16
CA GLY A 361 5.02 3.13 -28.39
C GLY A 361 6.03 3.17 -27.27
N GLU A 362 6.18 4.35 -26.66
CA GLU A 362 7.22 4.68 -25.67
C GLU A 362 7.34 3.66 -24.53
N THR A 363 6.24 3.21 -23.91
CA THR A 363 6.30 2.23 -22.81
C THR A 363 6.86 0.87 -23.26
N THR A 364 6.51 0.45 -24.48
CA THR A 364 7.02 -0.80 -25.06
C THR A 364 8.49 -0.65 -25.45
N ALA A 365 8.87 0.52 -25.99
CA ALA A 365 10.26 0.86 -26.29
C ALA A 365 11.12 0.87 -25.03
N GLN A 366 10.64 1.48 -23.93
CA GLN A 366 11.36 1.49 -22.66
C GLN A 366 11.55 0.06 -22.11
N ALA A 367 10.54 -0.80 -22.18
CA ALA A 367 10.67 -2.20 -21.76
C ALA A 367 11.71 -2.98 -22.57
N LEU A 368 11.87 -2.67 -23.86
CA LEU A 368 12.93 -3.23 -24.70
C LEU A 368 14.31 -2.68 -24.28
N VAL A 369 14.41 -1.37 -24.02
CA VAL A 369 15.65 -0.73 -23.56
C VAL A 369 16.11 -1.31 -22.22
N ASP A 370 15.18 -1.53 -21.29
CA ASP A 370 15.46 -2.18 -19.99
C ASP A 370 15.92 -3.63 -20.17
N PHE A 371 15.51 -4.30 -21.26
CA PHE A 371 16.01 -5.61 -21.65
C PHE A 371 17.38 -5.54 -22.37
N GLY A 372 17.85 -4.34 -22.73
CA GLY A 372 19.11 -4.12 -23.44
C GLY A 372 18.98 -4.00 -24.96
N VAL A 373 17.77 -3.77 -25.47
CA VAL A 373 17.47 -3.66 -26.91
C VAL A 373 16.90 -2.28 -27.20
N LYS A 374 17.59 -1.49 -28.02
CA LYS A 374 17.06 -0.22 -28.51
C LYS A 374 16.23 -0.47 -29.78
N PRO A 375 14.93 -0.10 -29.83
CA PRO A 375 14.15 -0.24 -31.05
C PRO A 375 14.72 0.63 -32.19
N ASP A 376 14.75 0.08 -33.39
CA ASP A 376 15.08 0.77 -34.65
C ASP A 376 13.91 1.61 -35.15
N LEU A 377 12.68 1.18 -34.87
CA LEU A 377 11.46 1.86 -35.27
C LEU A 377 10.50 2.03 -34.09
N VAL A 378 10.07 3.27 -33.87
CA VAL A 378 8.98 3.67 -32.99
C VAL A 378 8.17 4.69 -33.78
N PRO A 379 6.83 4.62 -33.80
CA PRO A 379 6.04 5.53 -34.62
C PRO A 379 6.29 6.99 -34.21
N SER A 380 6.44 7.86 -35.21
CA SER A 380 6.65 9.30 -35.09
C SER A 380 5.35 10.05 -34.78
N GLY A 381 4.22 9.49 -35.25
CA GLY A 381 2.87 10.01 -35.01
C GLY A 381 2.14 9.24 -33.92
N GLU A 382 1.03 8.60 -34.29
CA GLU A 382 0.18 7.88 -33.36
C GLU A 382 0.92 6.67 -32.76
N GLN A 383 0.99 6.59 -31.42
CA GLN A 383 1.61 5.48 -30.69
C GLN A 383 0.70 4.23 -30.72
N SER A 384 0.40 3.73 -31.91
CA SER A 384 -0.52 2.64 -32.18
C SER A 384 -0.03 1.75 -33.32
N ALA A 385 -0.68 0.59 -33.50
CA ALA A 385 -0.35 -0.32 -34.59
C ALA A 385 -0.54 0.32 -35.98
N ALA A 386 -1.45 1.28 -36.09
CA ALA A 386 -1.66 2.05 -37.33
C ALA A 386 -0.50 3.02 -37.55
N GLY A 387 -0.12 3.82 -36.55
CA GLY A 387 1.03 4.73 -36.69
C GLY A 387 2.34 3.99 -36.92
N LEU A 388 2.53 2.80 -36.31
CA LEU A 388 3.70 1.97 -36.57
C LEU A 388 3.75 1.48 -38.02
N LEU A 389 2.59 1.21 -38.63
CA LEU A 389 2.49 0.81 -40.03
C LEU A 389 2.77 1.97 -40.99
N GLU A 390 2.32 3.19 -40.66
CA GLU A 390 2.57 4.39 -41.48
C GLU A 390 4.06 4.68 -41.67
N ASP A 391 4.85 4.45 -40.62
CA ASP A 391 6.30 4.65 -40.64
C ASP A 391 7.09 3.39 -41.04
N TRP A 392 6.40 2.27 -41.32
CA TRP A 392 7.06 1.01 -41.67
C TRP A 392 7.55 1.03 -43.12
N PRO A 393 8.82 0.68 -43.39
CA PRO A 393 9.35 0.70 -44.76
C PRO A 393 8.70 -0.40 -45.62
N PRO A 394 8.33 -0.13 -46.89
CA PRO A 394 7.95 -1.18 -47.82
C PRO A 394 9.13 -2.14 -48.04
N TYR A 395 8.83 -3.42 -48.25
CA TYR A 395 9.84 -4.42 -48.55
C TYR A 395 10.53 -4.10 -49.88
N ASP A 396 11.86 -4.07 -49.88
CA ASP A 396 12.68 -3.92 -51.08
C ASP A 396 13.62 -5.13 -51.24
N PRO A 397 13.43 -5.99 -52.26
CA PRO A 397 14.24 -7.19 -52.46
C PRO A 397 15.73 -6.93 -52.76
N VAL A 398 16.11 -5.66 -53.02
CA VAL A 398 17.51 -5.26 -53.20
C VAL A 398 18.17 -4.93 -51.87
N PHE A 399 17.44 -4.31 -50.94
CA PHE A 399 18.00 -3.82 -49.67
C PHE A 399 17.66 -4.71 -48.47
N ASP A 400 16.59 -5.49 -48.54
CA ASP A 400 16.13 -6.38 -47.49
C ASP A 400 16.43 -7.84 -47.89
N PRO A 401 17.48 -8.47 -47.32
CA PRO A 401 17.88 -9.83 -47.68
C PRO A 401 16.89 -10.90 -47.18
N ILE A 402 16.01 -10.52 -46.24
CA ILE A 402 15.00 -11.37 -45.61
C ILE A 402 13.68 -10.59 -45.64
N ASP A 403 12.61 -11.22 -46.12
CA ASP A 403 11.28 -10.62 -46.31
C ASP A 403 10.32 -10.87 -45.14
N ARG A 404 10.81 -11.43 -44.02
CA ARG A 404 9.96 -11.89 -42.91
C ARG A 404 9.97 -10.97 -41.69
N VAL A 405 8.76 -10.72 -41.17
CA VAL A 405 8.49 -10.01 -39.91
C VAL A 405 7.87 -10.97 -38.89
N LEU A 406 8.43 -11.04 -37.69
CA LEU A 406 7.84 -11.74 -36.55
C LEU A 406 6.95 -10.79 -35.73
N LEU A 407 5.69 -11.18 -35.50
CA LEU A 407 4.75 -10.44 -34.65
C LEU A 407 4.31 -11.26 -33.44
N PRO A 408 4.96 -11.12 -32.27
CA PRO A 408 4.47 -11.69 -31.02
C PRO A 408 3.30 -10.86 -30.47
N ARG A 409 2.08 -11.41 -30.48
CA ARG A 409 0.85 -10.70 -30.08
C ARG A 409 0.00 -11.46 -29.04
N ALA A 410 -1.01 -10.78 -28.50
CA ALA A 410 -2.06 -11.42 -27.72
C ALA A 410 -2.95 -12.32 -28.59
N ASP A 411 -3.62 -13.29 -27.98
CA ASP A 411 -4.64 -14.13 -28.64
C ASP A 411 -5.86 -13.37 -29.17
N ILE A 412 -6.08 -12.13 -28.70
CA ILE A 412 -7.20 -11.26 -29.09
C ILE A 412 -6.63 -9.92 -29.58
N ALA A 413 -5.81 -9.93 -30.63
CA ALA A 413 -5.20 -8.73 -31.20
C ALA A 413 -5.74 -8.43 -32.61
N THR A 414 -6.01 -7.15 -32.88
CA THR A 414 -6.57 -6.68 -34.16
C THR A 414 -5.65 -6.98 -35.34
N GLU A 415 -6.19 -7.44 -36.46
CA GLU A 415 -5.44 -7.91 -37.65
C GLU A 415 -4.82 -6.78 -38.50
N THR A 416 -5.07 -5.52 -38.14
CA THR A 416 -4.69 -4.33 -38.94
C THR A 416 -3.20 -4.25 -39.28
N LEU A 417 -2.31 -4.56 -38.32
CA LEU A 417 -0.86 -4.53 -38.58
C LEU A 417 -0.41 -5.66 -39.51
N VAL A 418 -1.00 -6.86 -39.39
CA VAL A 418 -0.66 -8.01 -40.23
C VAL A 418 -1.02 -7.69 -41.68
N ALA A 419 -2.26 -7.23 -41.92
CA ALA A 419 -2.74 -6.90 -43.25
C ALA A 419 -1.88 -5.80 -43.91
N GLY A 420 -1.57 -4.73 -43.16
CA GLY A 420 -0.76 -3.63 -43.68
C GLY A 420 0.68 -4.03 -44.02
N LEU A 421 1.33 -4.85 -43.20
CA LEU A 421 2.69 -5.33 -43.50
C LEU A 421 2.72 -6.21 -44.76
N VAL A 422 1.68 -7.03 -44.95
CA VAL A 422 1.53 -7.83 -46.17
C VAL A 422 1.31 -6.94 -47.40
N GLU A 423 0.52 -5.87 -47.28
CA GLU A 423 0.36 -4.87 -48.36
C GLU A 423 1.67 -4.15 -48.70
N LEU A 424 2.54 -3.93 -47.70
CA LEU A 424 3.90 -3.40 -47.87
C LEU A 424 4.90 -4.44 -48.43
N GLY A 425 4.46 -5.67 -48.70
CA GLY A 425 5.26 -6.71 -49.34
C GLY A 425 6.02 -7.65 -48.38
N TRP A 426 5.80 -7.55 -47.07
CA TRP A 426 6.44 -8.41 -46.08
C TRP A 426 5.67 -9.73 -45.86
N GLU A 427 6.39 -10.82 -45.63
CA GLU A 427 5.83 -12.06 -45.07
C GLU A 427 5.72 -11.94 -43.54
N VAL A 428 4.53 -12.14 -42.99
CA VAL A 428 4.28 -11.96 -41.55
C VAL A 428 4.07 -13.29 -40.85
N ASP A 429 4.96 -13.64 -39.92
CA ASP A 429 4.74 -14.73 -38.96
C ASP A 429 4.03 -14.14 -37.73
N ASP A 430 2.70 -14.26 -37.70
CA ASP A 430 1.87 -13.84 -36.57
C ASP A 430 1.80 -14.93 -35.50
N VAL A 431 2.37 -14.65 -34.32
CA VAL A 431 2.57 -15.63 -33.26
C VAL A 431 1.85 -15.19 -31.99
N THR A 432 0.99 -16.07 -31.47
CA THR A 432 0.39 -15.85 -30.15
C THR A 432 1.46 -16.01 -29.09
N ALA A 433 1.95 -14.90 -28.54
CA ALA A 433 2.99 -14.88 -27.51
C ALA A 433 2.42 -15.03 -26.11
N TYR A 434 1.18 -14.58 -25.90
CA TYR A 434 0.49 -14.68 -24.61
C TYR A 434 -1.03 -14.63 -24.80
N ARG A 435 -1.76 -14.95 -23.73
CA ARG A 435 -3.22 -14.84 -23.68
C ARG A 435 -3.66 -13.90 -22.60
N THR A 436 -4.71 -13.14 -22.87
CA THR A 436 -5.37 -12.33 -21.84
C THR A 436 -6.58 -13.09 -21.32
N VAL A 437 -6.50 -13.62 -20.10
CA VAL A 437 -7.60 -14.36 -19.46
C VAL A 437 -8.15 -13.57 -18.28
N ARG A 438 -9.32 -13.99 -17.78
CA ARG A 438 -9.79 -13.53 -16.47
C ARG A 438 -8.81 -14.01 -15.40
N ALA A 439 -8.47 -13.12 -14.48
CA ALA A 439 -7.66 -13.50 -13.33
C ALA A 439 -8.31 -14.64 -12.55
N SER A 440 -7.49 -15.43 -11.85
CA SER A 440 -7.99 -16.37 -10.87
C SER A 440 -8.84 -15.64 -9.82
N PRO A 441 -9.89 -16.28 -9.27
CA PRO A 441 -10.68 -15.70 -8.19
C PRO A 441 -9.78 -15.20 -7.05
N PRO A 442 -10.05 -14.02 -6.46
CA PRO A 442 -9.30 -13.58 -5.30
C PRO A 442 -9.51 -14.53 -4.12
N PRO A 443 -8.67 -14.44 -3.06
CA PRO A 443 -8.80 -15.26 -1.86
C PRO A 443 -10.23 -15.30 -1.33
N ALA A 444 -10.62 -16.44 -0.73
CA ALA A 444 -11.99 -16.66 -0.28
C ALA A 444 -12.48 -15.53 0.65
N GLU A 445 -11.64 -15.08 1.58
CA GLU A 445 -11.94 -13.96 2.48
C GLU A 445 -12.30 -12.67 1.72
N THR A 446 -11.55 -12.32 0.67
CA THR A 446 -11.85 -11.14 -0.16
C THR A 446 -13.17 -11.31 -0.90
N ARG A 447 -13.45 -12.51 -1.44
CA ARG A 447 -14.74 -12.76 -2.12
C ARG A 447 -15.91 -12.66 -1.17
N GLU A 448 -15.78 -13.19 0.04
CA GLU A 448 -16.82 -13.10 1.06
C GLU A 448 -16.97 -11.66 1.59
N ALA A 449 -15.89 -10.88 1.67
CA ALA A 449 -15.96 -9.45 1.96
C ALA A 449 -16.69 -8.67 0.84
N ILE A 450 -16.43 -8.97 -0.45
CA ILE A 450 -17.14 -8.34 -1.58
C ILE A 450 -18.64 -8.60 -1.49
N LYS A 451 -19.04 -9.87 -1.28
CA LYS A 451 -20.45 -10.27 -1.22
C LYS A 451 -21.15 -9.90 0.09
N GLY A 452 -20.42 -9.88 1.19
CA GLY A 452 -20.93 -9.65 2.55
C GLY A 452 -20.92 -8.18 2.97
N GLY A 453 -20.43 -7.28 2.11
CA GLY A 453 -20.39 -5.85 2.39
C GLY A 453 -19.26 -5.42 3.30
N GLY A 454 -18.07 -6.01 3.15
CA GLY A 454 -16.83 -5.59 3.81
C GLY A 454 -16.09 -4.45 3.10
N PHE A 455 -16.55 -4.03 1.93
CA PHE A 455 -16.06 -2.87 1.20
C PHE A 455 -17.04 -1.70 1.28
N ASP A 456 -16.48 -0.52 1.43
CA ASP A 456 -17.24 0.74 1.44
C ASP A 456 -17.51 1.25 0.03
N ALA A 457 -16.58 1.02 -0.90
CA ALA A 457 -16.74 1.37 -2.30
C ALA A 457 -16.01 0.42 -3.26
N VAL A 458 -16.44 0.39 -4.53
CA VAL A 458 -15.73 -0.21 -5.67
C VAL A 458 -15.60 0.82 -6.78
N LEU A 459 -14.41 0.93 -7.39
CA LEU A 459 -14.17 1.81 -8.55
C LEU A 459 -14.04 1.00 -9.83
N PHE A 460 -14.92 1.23 -10.80
CA PHE A 460 -14.81 0.62 -12.13
C PHE A 460 -14.24 1.62 -13.13
N THR A 461 -13.05 1.28 -13.65
CA THR A 461 -12.33 2.07 -14.67
C THR A 461 -12.66 1.64 -16.09
N SER A 462 -13.41 0.56 -16.28
CA SER A 462 -13.88 0.12 -17.60
C SER A 462 -15.00 -0.91 -17.50
N SER A 463 -15.78 -1.08 -18.56
CA SER A 463 -16.77 -2.15 -18.66
C SER A 463 -16.17 -3.56 -18.50
N SER A 464 -14.91 -3.78 -18.89
CA SER A 464 -14.25 -5.08 -18.71
C SER A 464 -13.96 -5.39 -17.24
N THR A 465 -13.57 -4.39 -16.45
CA THR A 465 -13.38 -4.57 -14.99
C THR A 465 -14.67 -4.97 -14.29
N VAL A 466 -15.82 -4.42 -14.69
CA VAL A 466 -17.15 -4.82 -14.18
C VAL A 466 -17.42 -6.29 -14.45
N ARG A 467 -17.38 -6.68 -15.73
CA ARG A 467 -17.68 -8.06 -16.17
C ARG A 467 -16.78 -9.08 -15.49
N ASN A 468 -15.49 -8.77 -15.43
CA ASN A 468 -14.50 -9.69 -14.89
C ASN A 468 -14.60 -9.81 -13.37
N LEU A 469 -14.71 -8.69 -12.65
CA LEU A 469 -14.86 -8.72 -11.19
C LEU A 469 -16.11 -9.53 -10.79
N VAL A 470 -17.26 -9.23 -11.40
CA VAL A 470 -18.51 -9.96 -11.13
C VAL A 470 -18.36 -11.45 -11.46
N GLY A 471 -17.67 -11.78 -12.55
CA GLY A 471 -17.42 -13.16 -12.96
C GLY A 471 -16.51 -13.96 -12.01
N ILE A 472 -15.49 -13.33 -11.41
CA ILE A 472 -14.48 -14.04 -10.60
C ILE A 472 -14.74 -13.95 -9.09
N ALA A 473 -15.38 -12.87 -8.62
CA ALA A 473 -15.60 -12.60 -7.21
C ALA A 473 -17.09 -12.57 -6.80
N GLY A 474 -18.00 -12.43 -7.77
CA GLY A 474 -19.42 -12.21 -7.53
C GLY A 474 -19.79 -10.72 -7.44
N LYS A 475 -21.08 -10.44 -7.24
CA LYS A 475 -21.58 -9.07 -7.15
C LYS A 475 -21.20 -8.43 -5.82
N PRO A 476 -20.70 -7.18 -5.80
CA PRO A 476 -20.57 -6.41 -4.58
C PRO A 476 -21.91 -6.29 -3.84
N HIS A 477 -21.87 -6.30 -2.50
CA HIS A 477 -23.05 -6.12 -1.67
C HIS A 477 -23.70 -4.75 -1.88
N ASN A 478 -25.02 -4.63 -1.69
CA ASN A 478 -25.80 -3.42 -1.96
C ASN A 478 -25.47 -2.19 -1.09
N VAL A 479 -24.75 -2.40 0.02
CA VAL A 479 -24.21 -1.34 0.89
C VAL A 479 -22.96 -0.68 0.30
N THR A 480 -22.27 -1.38 -0.60
CA THR A 480 -21.05 -0.91 -1.23
C THR A 480 -21.39 0.19 -2.23
N VAL A 481 -20.69 1.32 -2.15
CA VAL A 481 -20.82 2.42 -3.09
C VAL A 481 -20.18 2.03 -4.42
N ILE A 482 -20.91 2.11 -5.54
CA ILE A 482 -20.36 1.82 -6.86
C ILE A 482 -20.00 3.11 -7.59
N ALA A 483 -18.72 3.28 -7.89
CA ALA A 483 -18.19 4.43 -8.63
C ALA A 483 -17.73 4.00 -10.03
N CYS A 484 -18.19 4.71 -11.07
CA CYS A 484 -17.87 4.40 -12.47
C CYS A 484 -17.14 5.56 -13.15
N ILE A 485 -16.11 5.25 -13.95
CA ILE A 485 -15.31 6.25 -14.68
C ILE A 485 -16.10 7.02 -15.76
N GLY A 486 -17.25 6.48 -16.21
CA GLY A 486 -18.07 7.12 -17.22
C GLY A 486 -19.29 6.30 -17.64
N PRO A 487 -20.12 6.84 -18.56
CA PRO A 487 -21.45 6.31 -18.88
C PRO A 487 -21.48 4.88 -19.41
N ALA A 488 -20.53 4.50 -20.27
CA ALA A 488 -20.47 3.14 -20.81
C ALA A 488 -20.20 2.08 -19.73
N THR A 489 -19.32 2.41 -18.76
CA THR A 489 -19.02 1.54 -17.62
C THR A 489 -20.21 1.47 -16.67
N ALA A 490 -20.88 2.60 -16.43
CA ALA A 490 -22.10 2.66 -15.62
C ALA A 490 -23.21 1.76 -16.19
N LYS A 491 -23.48 1.87 -17.50
CA LYS A 491 -24.44 1.00 -18.18
C LYS A 491 -24.10 -0.49 -18.02
N THR A 492 -22.82 -0.86 -18.18
CA THR A 492 -22.39 -2.25 -17.95
C THR A 492 -22.60 -2.68 -16.50
N ALA A 493 -22.36 -1.81 -15.51
CA ALA A 493 -22.61 -2.10 -14.11
C ALA A 493 -24.10 -2.36 -13.84
N GLU A 494 -24.98 -1.54 -14.42
CA GLU A 494 -26.44 -1.70 -14.33
C GLU A 494 -26.93 -3.00 -15.00
N GLU A 495 -26.40 -3.36 -16.17
CA GLU A 495 -26.68 -4.63 -16.86
C GLU A 495 -26.30 -5.85 -16.00
N HIS A 496 -25.30 -5.70 -15.11
CA HIS A 496 -24.90 -6.75 -14.15
C HIS A 496 -25.67 -6.65 -12.81
N GLY A 497 -26.64 -5.75 -12.70
CA GLY A 497 -27.49 -5.55 -11.53
C GLY A 497 -26.82 -4.80 -10.39
N LEU A 498 -25.85 -3.92 -10.69
CA LEU A 498 -25.23 -3.03 -9.73
C LEU A 498 -25.89 -1.65 -9.78
N ARG A 499 -26.07 -1.01 -8.62
CA ARG A 499 -26.53 0.38 -8.51
C ARG A 499 -25.33 1.30 -8.63
N VAL A 500 -25.31 2.21 -9.60
CA VAL A 500 -24.25 3.22 -9.73
C VAL A 500 -24.56 4.40 -8.79
N ASP A 501 -23.67 4.67 -7.85
CA ASP A 501 -23.82 5.75 -6.86
C ASP A 501 -23.03 7.00 -7.24
N VAL A 502 -21.88 6.80 -7.89
CA VAL A 502 -20.94 7.86 -8.25
C VAL A 502 -20.54 7.69 -9.71
N MET A 503 -20.55 8.78 -10.47
CA MET A 503 -20.02 8.83 -11.82
C MET A 503 -18.98 9.94 -11.91
N ALA A 504 -17.80 9.63 -12.44
CA ALA A 504 -16.76 10.63 -12.64
C ALA A 504 -17.21 11.68 -13.67
N PRO A 505 -16.86 12.97 -13.48
CA PRO A 505 -17.19 14.03 -14.45
C PRO A 505 -16.36 13.93 -15.73
N ALA A 506 -15.22 13.24 -15.69
CA ALA A 506 -14.35 12.99 -16.82
C ALA A 506 -13.77 11.57 -16.74
N PRO A 507 -13.46 10.91 -17.88
CA PRO A 507 -13.02 9.52 -17.91
C PRO A 507 -11.53 9.37 -17.52
N SER A 508 -11.19 9.76 -16.29
CA SER A 508 -9.83 9.60 -15.74
C SER A 508 -9.89 8.96 -14.35
N ALA A 509 -8.83 8.23 -13.99
CA ALA A 509 -8.68 7.64 -12.65
C ALA A 509 -8.72 8.72 -11.57
N ALA A 510 -8.09 9.87 -11.83
CA ALA A 510 -8.05 10.98 -10.88
C ALA A 510 -9.42 11.63 -10.65
N ALA A 511 -10.18 11.86 -11.73
CA ALA A 511 -11.55 12.37 -11.62
C ALA A 511 -12.48 11.36 -10.93
N LEU A 512 -12.27 10.06 -11.12
CA LEU A 512 -13.03 9.01 -10.44
C LEU A 512 -12.74 8.99 -8.93
N ALA A 513 -11.47 9.06 -8.53
CA ALA A 513 -11.08 9.12 -7.12
C ALA A 513 -11.64 10.38 -6.43
N GLN A 514 -11.51 11.54 -7.07
CA GLN A 514 -12.05 12.80 -6.56
C GLN A 514 -13.58 12.74 -6.44
N ALA A 515 -14.29 12.21 -7.44
CA ALA A 515 -15.75 12.09 -7.38
C ALA A 515 -16.21 11.20 -6.20
N LEU A 516 -15.48 10.12 -5.91
CA LEU A 516 -15.75 9.31 -4.73
C LEU A 516 -15.45 10.07 -3.43
N ALA A 517 -14.35 10.81 -3.37
CA ALA A 517 -14.00 11.63 -2.22
C ALA A 517 -15.06 12.70 -1.93
N ASP A 518 -15.56 13.39 -2.97
CA ASP A 518 -16.62 14.38 -2.85
C ASP A 518 -17.93 13.75 -2.33
N PHE A 519 -18.24 12.54 -2.80
CA PHE A 519 -19.37 11.75 -2.29
C PHE A 519 -19.21 11.42 -0.80
N GLY A 520 -18.02 10.97 -0.39
CA GLY A 520 -17.69 10.69 1.01
C GLY A 520 -17.78 11.93 1.90
N ALA A 521 -17.22 13.06 1.46
CA ALA A 521 -17.30 14.35 2.14
C ALA A 521 -18.74 14.79 2.33
N LYS A 522 -19.54 14.79 1.26
CA LYS A 522 -20.95 15.19 1.32
C LYS A 522 -21.74 14.33 2.31
N ARG A 523 -21.48 13.02 2.35
CA ARG A 523 -22.12 12.09 3.29
C ARG A 523 -21.75 12.42 4.74
N ARG A 524 -20.47 12.67 5.02
CA ARG A 524 -20.00 13.09 6.35
C ARG A 524 -20.62 14.41 6.75
N ASP A 525 -20.59 15.41 5.89
CA ASP A 525 -21.08 16.76 6.19
C ASP A 525 -22.59 16.75 6.45
N THR A 526 -23.34 15.94 5.70
CA THR A 526 -24.78 15.72 5.93
C THR A 526 -25.05 15.09 7.30
N ALA A 527 -24.31 14.04 7.68
CA ALA A 527 -24.46 13.41 9.00
C ALA A 527 -24.07 14.37 10.14
N THR A 528 -22.98 15.11 9.97
CA THR A 528 -22.49 16.09 10.95
C THR A 528 -23.49 17.22 11.14
N ALA A 529 -24.06 17.76 10.06
CA ALA A 529 -25.10 18.78 10.12
C ALA A 529 -26.39 18.29 10.79
N ALA A 530 -26.69 16.98 10.68
CA ALA A 530 -27.80 16.34 11.37
C ALA A 530 -27.50 15.96 12.83
N GLY A 531 -26.27 16.15 13.31
CA GLY A 531 -25.83 15.69 14.64
C GLY A 531 -25.77 14.16 14.76
N GLU A 532 -25.73 13.44 13.63
CA GLU A 532 -25.66 11.99 13.57
C GLU A 532 -24.20 11.50 13.53
N PRO A 533 -23.89 10.32 14.09
CA PRO A 533 -22.57 9.72 13.93
C PRO A 533 -22.27 9.42 12.46
N VAL A 534 -21.05 9.73 12.03
CA VAL A 534 -20.57 9.45 10.68
C VAL A 534 -20.24 7.96 10.59
N TYR A 535 -21.01 7.22 9.79
CA TYR A 535 -20.77 5.80 9.52
C TYR A 535 -20.28 5.60 8.09
N ARG A 536 -19.26 4.75 7.95
CA ARG A 536 -18.83 4.24 6.64
C ARG A 536 -19.94 3.38 6.01
N PRO A 537 -20.01 3.26 4.67
CA PRO A 537 -21.06 2.48 4.00
C PRO A 537 -21.21 1.03 4.49
N SER A 538 -20.10 0.32 4.72
CA SER A 538 -20.02 -1.07 5.22
C SER A 538 -20.27 -1.21 6.72
N GLU A 539 -20.22 -0.10 7.46
CA GLU A 539 -20.24 -0.15 8.92
C GLU A 539 -21.64 -0.45 9.43
N ARG A 540 -21.74 -1.52 10.23
CA ARG A 540 -23.01 -1.93 10.83
C ARG A 540 -23.45 -0.89 11.85
N ARG A 541 -24.52 -0.15 11.54
CA ARG A 541 -25.19 0.71 12.52
C ARG A 541 -25.62 -0.13 13.73
N PRO A 542 -25.31 0.28 14.98
CA PRO A 542 -25.85 -0.37 16.17
C PRO A 542 -27.38 -0.38 16.08
N GLY A 543 -27.96 -1.58 15.89
CA GLY A 543 -29.33 -1.68 15.42
C GLY A 543 -30.33 -0.99 16.35
N SER A 544 -31.18 -0.13 15.76
CA SER A 544 -32.54 0.01 16.26
C SER A 544 -33.14 -1.39 16.24
N ARG A 545 -33.27 -2.04 17.40
CA ARG A 545 -34.06 -3.25 17.53
C ARG A 545 -35.43 -2.93 16.92
N ARG A 546 -35.74 -3.49 15.74
CA ARG A 546 -37.12 -3.56 15.25
C ARG A 546 -37.92 -4.14 16.43
N LYS A 547 -38.78 -3.32 17.05
CA LYS A 547 -39.86 -3.85 17.89
C LYS A 547 -40.62 -4.79 16.96
N ALA A 548 -40.40 -6.09 17.12
CA ALA A 548 -41.33 -7.07 16.59
C ALA A 548 -42.68 -6.70 17.21
N ALA A 549 -43.62 -6.26 16.37
CA ALA A 549 -45.00 -6.08 16.77
C ALA A 549 -45.47 -7.42 17.33
N ARG A 550 -45.95 -7.40 18.57
CA ARG A 550 -46.75 -8.47 19.16
C ARG A 550 -48.20 -8.25 18.79
#